data_AF-A0A7V9CZZ8-F1
#
_entry.id   AF-A0A7V9CZZ8-F1
#
_cell.length_a   1.000
_cell.length_b   1.000
_cell.length_c   1.000
_cell.angle_alpha   90.00
_cell.angle_beta   90.00
_cell.angle_gamma   90.00
#
_symmetry.space_group_name_H-M   'P 1'
#
loop_
_entity.id
_entity.type
_entity.pdbx_description
1 polymer ?
#
loop_
_entity_poly.entity_id
_entity_poly.type
_entity_poly.pdbx_seq_one_letter_code
_entity_poly.pdbx_strand_id
1 'polypeptide(L)'
;AMLGVHALIGVGEALITVAALAFILRTRPDLVEAGRARGGRGWVAAGLAVALAVVLLAPLASADPDGLERVASNLGFLDQGEGAVYTIFPDYIVPFLGETPLSTIVAGVLGALLVAALTVGSASLVRRAGRSEPEPERPVP
;
A
#
# COMPACT_ATOMS: atom_id res chain seq x y z
N ALA A 1 15.35 2.77 10.53
CA ALA A 1 15.24 1.36 10.96
C ALA A 1 14.01 0.62 10.39
N MET A 2 12.80 1.20 10.45
CA MET A 2 11.55 0.50 10.09
C MET A 2 11.36 0.16 8.60
N LEU A 3 11.74 1.06 7.69
CA LEU A 3 11.55 0.86 6.24
C LEU A 3 12.21 -0.43 5.73
N GLY A 4 13.46 -0.71 6.12
CA GLY A 4 14.22 -1.86 5.63
C GLY A 4 13.62 -3.20 6.10
N VAL A 5 13.20 -3.26 7.36
CA VAL A 5 12.52 -4.45 7.91
C VAL A 5 11.17 -4.64 7.22
N HIS A 6 10.40 -3.57 7.00
CA HIS A 6 9.11 -3.64 6.30
C HIS A 6 9.26 -4.04 4.84
N ALA A 7 10.30 -3.57 4.17
CA ALA A 7 10.60 -3.98 2.80
C ALA A 7 10.89 -5.49 2.74
N LEU A 8 11.70 -6.02 3.66
CA LEU A 8 11.99 -7.45 3.74
C LEU A 8 10.73 -8.28 4.04
N ILE A 9 9.92 -7.85 5.02
CA ILE A 9 8.64 -8.50 5.34
C ILE A 9 7.71 -8.46 4.13
N GLY A 10 7.61 -7.32 3.44
CA GLY A 10 6.78 -7.16 2.25
C GLY A 10 7.19 -8.09 1.11
N VAL A 11 8.49 -8.31 0.90
CA VAL A 11 8.99 -9.30 -0.08
C VAL A 11 8.60 -10.72 0.36
N GLY A 12 8.78 -11.06 1.64
CA GLY A 12 8.37 -12.36 2.18
C GLY A 12 6.87 -12.62 1.98
N GLU A 13 6.03 -11.65 2.32
CA GLU A 13 4.58 -11.71 2.16
C GLU A 13 4.18 -11.87 0.69
N ALA A 14 4.83 -11.14 -0.21
CA ALA A 14 4.58 -11.26 -1.64
C ALA A 14 4.90 -12.67 -2.15
N LEU A 15 6.02 -13.26 -1.71
CA LEU A 15 6.40 -14.63 -2.07
C LEU A 15 5.38 -15.65 -1.53
N ILE A 16 4.98 -15.52 -0.28
CA ILE A 16 3.96 -16.39 0.34
C ILE A 16 2.63 -16.27 -0.42
N THR A 17 2.21 -15.04 -0.73
CA THR A 17 0.97 -14.77 -1.46
C THR A 17 0.98 -15.39 -2.85
N VAL A 18 2.08 -15.23 -3.59
CA VAL A 18 2.22 -15.83 -4.93
C VAL A 18 2.22 -17.35 -4.85
N ALA A 19 2.93 -17.94 -3.88
CA ALA A 19 2.95 -19.39 -3.69
C ALA A 19 1.56 -19.94 -3.33
N ALA A 20 0.84 -19.28 -2.41
CA ALA A 20 -0.50 -19.67 -2.02
C ALA A 20 -1.48 -19.56 -3.20
N LEU A 21 -1.44 -18.46 -3.96
CA LEU A 21 -2.29 -18.27 -5.12
C LEU A 21 -1.98 -19.30 -6.22
N ALA A 22 -0.69 -19.60 -6.48
CA ALA A 22 -0.29 -20.62 -7.45
C ALA A 22 -0.78 -22.01 -7.04
N PHE A 23 -0.70 -22.35 -5.75
CA PHE A 23 -1.24 -23.61 -5.24
C PHE A 23 -2.75 -23.72 -5.42
N ILE A 24 -3.50 -22.66 -5.09
CA ILE A 24 -4.95 -22.62 -5.29
C ILE A 24 -5.31 -22.73 -6.77
N LEU A 25 -4.65 -21.97 -7.65
CA LEU A 25 -4.89 -22.04 -9.09
C LEU A 25 -4.63 -23.44 -9.67
N ARG A 26 -3.70 -24.19 -9.09
CA ARG A 26 -3.39 -25.56 -9.52
C ARG A 26 -4.33 -26.62 -8.96
N THR A 27 -4.88 -26.40 -7.75
CA THR A 27 -5.67 -27.42 -7.03
C THR A 27 -7.17 -27.15 -7.04
N ARG A 28 -7.59 -25.88 -6.97
CA ARG A 28 -8.97 -25.40 -6.88
C ARG A 28 -9.15 -24.05 -7.61
N PRO A 29 -8.98 -24.01 -8.95
CA PRO A 29 -9.13 -22.77 -9.73
C PRO A 29 -10.54 -22.17 -9.66
N ASP A 30 -11.55 -22.99 -9.38
CA ASP A 30 -12.95 -22.61 -9.19
C ASP A 30 -13.14 -21.53 -8.11
N LEU A 31 -12.32 -21.57 -7.05
CA LEU A 31 -12.38 -20.58 -5.97
C LEU A 31 -11.98 -19.17 -6.42
N VAL A 32 -11.05 -19.07 -7.37
CA VAL A 32 -10.59 -17.78 -7.90
C VAL A 32 -11.62 -17.20 -8.87
N GLU A 33 -12.26 -18.05 -9.67
CA GLU A 33 -13.32 -17.61 -10.60
C GLU A 33 -14.57 -17.12 -9.87
N ALA A 34 -15.01 -17.84 -8.84
CA ALA A 34 -16.12 -17.41 -8.00
C ALA A 34 -15.87 -16.04 -7.33
N GLY A 35 -14.62 -15.77 -6.92
CA GLY A 35 -14.22 -14.48 -6.35
C GLY A 35 -14.19 -13.33 -7.35
N ARG A 36 -13.83 -13.59 -8.62
CA ARG A 36 -13.80 -12.56 -9.68
C ARG A 36 -15.17 -11.94 -9.96
N ALA A 37 -16.25 -12.70 -9.79
CA ALA A 37 -17.61 -12.18 -9.97
C ALA A 37 -18.02 -11.13 -8.93
N ARG A 38 -17.33 -11.06 -7.77
CA ARG A 38 -17.60 -10.12 -6.68
C ARG A 38 -16.69 -8.89 -6.64
N GLY A 39 -15.54 -8.94 -7.33
CA GLY A 39 -14.53 -7.87 -7.34
C GLY A 39 -14.68 -6.91 -8.52
N GLY A 40 -14.69 -5.60 -8.26
CA GLY A 40 -14.87 -4.58 -9.30
C GLY A 40 -14.29 -3.22 -8.92
N ARG A 41 -14.23 -2.29 -9.89
CA ARG A 41 -13.68 -0.93 -9.70
C ARG A 41 -14.42 -0.15 -8.60
N GLY A 42 -15.69 -0.47 -8.36
CA GLY A 42 -16.47 0.12 -7.27
C GLY A 42 -15.88 -0.13 -5.88
N TRP A 43 -15.31 -1.31 -5.63
CA TRP A 43 -14.64 -1.61 -4.35
C TRP A 43 -13.36 -0.81 -4.15
N VAL A 44 -12.60 -0.58 -5.23
CA VAL A 44 -11.42 0.27 -5.20
C VAL A 44 -11.81 1.71 -4.87
N ALA A 45 -12.85 2.23 -5.52
CA ALA A 45 -13.36 3.57 -5.25
C ALA A 45 -13.91 3.71 -3.82
N ALA A 46 -14.67 2.74 -3.34
CA ALA A 46 -15.19 2.71 -1.98
C ALA A 46 -14.06 2.67 -0.94
N GLY A 47 -13.05 1.80 -1.14
CA GLY A 47 -11.88 1.73 -0.27
C GLY A 47 -11.09 3.03 -0.25
N LEU A 48 -10.87 3.66 -1.41
CA LEU A 48 -10.21 4.96 -1.49
C LEU A 48 -11.02 6.05 -0.79
N ALA A 49 -12.34 6.09 -0.97
CA ALA A 49 -13.20 7.07 -0.30
C ALA A 49 -13.13 6.92 1.23
N VAL A 50 -13.17 5.68 1.74
CA VAL A 50 -13.00 5.40 3.17
C VAL A 50 -11.63 5.85 3.66
N ALA A 51 -10.55 5.52 2.94
CA ALA A 51 -9.20 5.92 3.31
C ALA A 51 -9.07 7.45 3.39
N LEU A 52 -9.59 8.17 2.40
CA LEU A 52 -9.59 9.64 2.39
C LEU A 52 -10.43 10.23 3.53
N ALA A 53 -11.57 9.63 3.84
CA ALA A 53 -12.40 10.06 4.97
C ALA A 53 -11.68 9.86 6.31
N VAL A 54 -10.97 8.74 6.50
CA VAL A 54 -10.18 8.46 7.71
C VAL A 54 -9.01 9.44 7.84
N VAL A 55 -8.35 9.82 6.74
CA VAL A 55 -7.26 10.81 6.78
C VAL A 55 -7.71 12.16 7.36
N LEU A 56 -8.99 12.54 7.21
CA LEU A 56 -9.51 13.77 7.82
C LEU A 56 -9.45 13.75 9.35
N LEU A 57 -9.42 12.56 9.95
CA LEU A 57 -9.31 12.35 11.38
C LEU A 57 -7.84 12.30 11.86
N ALA A 58 -6.87 12.33 10.94
CA ALA A 58 -5.44 12.21 11.29
C ALA A 58 -4.95 13.25 12.31
N PRO A 59 -5.40 14.52 12.31
CA PRO A 59 -4.99 15.48 13.35
C PRO A 59 -5.47 15.14 14.77
N LEU A 60 -6.39 14.18 14.91
CA LEU A 60 -6.86 13.67 16.19
C LEU A 60 -6.06 12.45 16.66
N ALA A 61 -4.96 12.10 15.98
CA ALA A 61 -4.05 11.04 16.42
C ALA A 61 -3.47 11.36 17.80
N SER A 62 -3.23 10.30 18.59
CA SER A 62 -2.64 10.45 19.92
C SER A 62 -1.25 11.07 19.85
N ALA A 63 -0.93 11.93 20.82
CA ALA A 63 0.42 12.47 21.02
C ALA A 63 1.30 11.55 21.88
N ASP A 64 0.74 10.47 22.43
CA ASP A 64 1.51 9.49 23.21
C ASP A 64 2.47 8.68 22.33
N PRO A 65 3.62 8.24 22.87
CA PRO A 65 4.57 7.44 22.12
C PRO A 65 3.92 6.13 21.68
N ASP A 66 4.17 5.78 20.43
CA ASP A 66 3.69 4.52 19.85
C ASP A 66 4.38 3.31 20.51
N GLY A 67 4.00 2.09 20.11
CA GLY A 67 4.57 0.88 20.71
C GLY A 67 6.08 0.76 20.51
N LEU A 68 6.64 1.29 19.43
CA LEU A 68 8.05 1.19 19.10
C LEU A 68 8.86 2.23 19.85
N GLU A 69 8.40 3.48 19.86
CA GLU A 69 8.99 4.58 20.62
C GLU A 69 8.95 4.27 22.11
N ARG A 70 7.84 3.74 22.63
CA ARG A 70 7.73 3.36 24.04
C ARG A 70 8.71 2.26 24.42
N VAL A 71 8.87 1.23 23.58
CA VAL A 71 9.87 0.16 23.82
C VAL A 71 11.29 0.72 23.74
N ALA A 72 11.58 1.56 22.75
CA ALA A 72 12.87 2.21 22.60
C ALA A 72 13.23 3.13 23.77
N SER A 73 12.24 3.87 24.29
CA SER A 73 12.37 4.69 25.49
C SER A 73 12.65 3.84 26.73
N ASN A 74 11.85 2.79 26.96
CA ASN A 74 12.01 1.89 28.11
C ASN A 74 13.36 1.17 28.15
N LEU A 75 13.92 0.85 26.97
CA LEU A 75 15.21 0.18 26.82
C LEU A 75 16.38 1.16 26.69
N GLY A 76 16.13 2.48 26.71
CA GLY A 76 17.16 3.51 26.72
C GLY A 76 17.91 3.70 25.40
N PHE A 77 17.31 3.32 24.26
CA PHE A 77 17.93 3.49 22.94
C PHE A 77 17.19 4.42 21.99
N LEU A 78 16.15 5.13 22.47
CA LEU A 78 15.38 6.07 21.65
C LEU A 78 16.28 7.08 20.90
N ASP A 79 17.26 7.65 21.60
CA ASP A 79 18.18 8.66 21.05
C ASP A 79 19.32 8.07 20.18
N GLN A 80 19.43 6.74 20.09
CA GLN A 80 20.40 6.08 19.21
C GLN A 80 19.88 5.91 17.78
N GLY A 81 18.65 6.36 17.50
CA GLY A 81 18.08 6.35 16.17
C GLY A 81 18.76 7.37 15.24
N GLU A 82 19.52 6.88 14.27
CA GLU A 82 20.03 7.70 13.17
C GLU A 82 18.88 8.18 12.27
N GLY A 83 18.96 9.43 11.83
CA GLY A 83 17.99 10.02 10.90
C GLY A 83 17.94 9.30 9.55
N ALA A 84 16.83 9.44 8.83
CA ALA A 84 16.74 8.93 7.47
C ALA A 84 17.67 9.74 6.54
N VAL A 85 18.32 9.05 5.58
CA VAL A 85 19.17 9.69 4.56
C VAL A 85 18.39 10.72 3.73
N TYR A 86 17.09 10.49 3.56
CA TYR A 86 16.15 11.40 2.90
C TYR A 86 14.85 11.47 3.68
N THR A 87 14.31 12.67 3.84
CA THR A 87 13.02 12.93 4.49
C THR A 87 12.07 13.62 3.51
N ILE A 88 10.86 13.09 3.39
CA ILE A 88 9.77 13.68 2.62
C ILE A 88 8.64 13.91 3.61
N PHE A 89 8.26 15.19 3.80
CA PHE A 89 7.30 15.60 4.82
C PHE A 89 7.60 15.00 6.21
N PRO A 90 8.77 15.31 6.80
CA PRO A 90 9.05 14.86 8.17
C PRO A 90 7.90 15.29 9.09
N ASP A 91 7.46 14.38 9.96
CA ASP A 91 6.33 14.58 10.87
C ASP A 91 5.03 15.04 10.17
N TYR A 92 4.85 14.66 8.89
CA TYR A 92 3.74 15.09 8.04
C TYR A 92 3.69 16.62 7.81
N ILE A 93 4.82 17.30 7.92
CA ILE A 93 4.96 18.74 7.70
C ILE A 93 5.21 19.03 6.21
N VAL A 94 4.28 19.75 5.60
CA VAL A 94 4.35 20.26 4.24
C VAL A 94 5.00 21.64 4.31
N PRO A 95 6.09 21.92 3.57
CA PRO A 95 6.95 23.08 3.77
C PRO A 95 6.24 24.45 3.81
N PHE A 96 5.14 24.61 3.08
CA PHE A 96 4.37 25.85 3.01
C PHE A 96 3.15 25.89 3.95
N LEU A 97 2.83 24.79 4.64
CA LEU A 97 1.72 24.70 5.60
C LEU A 97 2.19 24.64 7.06
N GLY A 98 3.46 24.33 7.32
CA GLY A 98 4.04 24.26 8.66
C GLY A 98 3.38 23.20 9.55
N GLU A 99 3.55 23.34 10.87
CA GLU A 99 2.97 22.46 11.89
C GLU A 99 1.48 22.73 12.11
N THR A 100 0.67 22.44 11.10
CA THR A 100 -0.78 22.65 11.14
C THR A 100 -1.55 21.35 10.93
N PRO A 101 -2.77 21.21 11.48
CA PRO A 101 -3.65 20.07 11.18
C PRO A 101 -3.86 19.85 9.67
N LEU A 102 -3.90 20.94 8.91
CA LEU A 102 -4.01 20.90 7.46
C LEU A 102 -2.81 20.23 6.80
N SER A 103 -1.60 20.47 7.33
CA SER A 103 -0.38 19.82 6.84
C SER A 103 -0.47 18.30 6.95
N THR A 104 -0.87 17.78 8.11
CA THR A 104 -1.04 16.34 8.36
C THR A 104 -2.06 15.71 7.40
N ILE A 105 -3.20 16.38 7.21
CA ILE A 105 -4.24 15.94 6.28
C ILE A 105 -3.70 15.90 4.84
N VAL A 106 -3.05 16.97 4.39
CA VAL A 106 -2.53 17.07 3.01
C VAL A 106 -1.46 16.00 2.76
N ALA A 107 -0.52 15.82 3.69
CA ALA A 107 0.49 14.77 3.59
C ALA A 107 -0.15 13.38 3.52
N GLY A 108 -1.15 13.10 4.37
CA GLY A 108 -1.90 11.85 4.37
C GLY A 108 -2.67 11.60 3.06
N VAL A 109 -3.33 12.63 2.51
CA VAL A 109 -4.05 12.54 1.23
C VAL A 109 -3.08 12.25 0.09
N LEU A 110 -1.97 12.98 0.01
CA LEU A 110 -0.96 12.76 -1.03
C LEU A 110 -0.38 11.34 -0.96
N GLY A 111 -0.06 10.85 0.24
CA GLY A 111 0.41 9.48 0.45
C GLY A 111 -0.62 8.44 0.00
N ALA A 112 -1.88 8.59 0.41
CA ALA A 112 -2.96 7.66 0.04
C ALA A 112 -3.20 7.63 -1.48
N LEU A 113 -3.22 8.80 -2.13
CA LEU A 113 -3.36 8.91 -3.58
C LEU A 113 -2.17 8.30 -4.32
N LEU A 114 -0.95 8.51 -3.84
CA LEU A 114 0.25 7.91 -4.41
C LEU A 114 0.18 6.39 -4.36
N VAL A 115 -0.15 5.81 -3.22
CA VAL A 115 -0.30 4.35 -3.08
C VAL A 115 -1.39 3.83 -4.00
N ALA A 116 -2.57 4.48 -4.03
CA ALA A 116 -3.67 4.09 -4.91
C ALA A 116 -3.25 4.12 -6.40
N ALA A 117 -2.54 5.16 -6.81
CA ALA A 117 -2.02 5.30 -8.17
C ALA A 117 -1.01 4.21 -8.53
N LEU A 118 -0.07 3.90 -7.63
CA LEU A 118 0.92 2.84 -7.84
C LEU A 118 0.25 1.47 -7.94
N THR A 119 -0.70 1.16 -7.06
CA THR A 119 -1.41 -0.13 -7.06
C THR A 119 -2.27 -0.30 -8.31
N VAL A 120 -3.12 0.69 -8.64
CA VAL A 120 -3.98 0.63 -9.83
C VAL A 120 -3.15 0.66 -11.11
N GLY A 121 -2.10 1.49 -11.15
CA GLY A 121 -1.15 1.57 -12.26
C GLY A 121 -0.48 0.24 -12.53
N SER A 122 0.10 -0.39 -11.51
CA SER A 122 0.74 -1.72 -11.62
C SER A 122 -0.26 -2.78 -12.11
N ALA A 123 -1.46 -2.84 -11.52
CA ALA A 123 -2.50 -3.76 -11.96
C ALA A 123 -2.94 -3.52 -13.41
N SER A 124 -2.95 -2.27 -13.87
CA SER A 124 -3.31 -1.93 -15.25
C SER A 124 -2.23 -2.34 -16.25
N LEU A 125 -0.95 -2.22 -15.90
CA LEU A 125 0.18 -2.64 -16.72
C LEU A 125 0.17 -4.16 -16.93
N VAL A 126 -0.03 -4.93 -15.86
CA VAL A 126 -0.12 -6.40 -15.92
C VAL A 126 -1.28 -6.85 -16.83
N ARG A 127 -2.45 -6.21 -16.73
CA ARG A 127 -3.61 -6.54 -17.58
C ARG A 127 -3.39 -6.22 -19.06
N ARG A 128 -2.58 -5.20 -19.38
CA ARG A 128 -2.27 -4.83 -20.76
C ARG A 128 -1.33 -5.85 -21.41
N ALA A 129 -0.32 -6.31 -20.67
CA ALA A 129 0.64 -7.30 -21.16
C ALA A 129 -0.02 -8.64 -21.55
N GLY A 130 -1.02 -9.09 -20.79
CA GLY A 130 -1.74 -10.35 -21.07
C GLY A 130 -2.75 -10.30 -22.22
N ARG A 131 -2.97 -9.15 -22.87
CA ARG A 131 -3.89 -9.00 -24.02
C ARG A 131 -3.19 -9.02 -25.38
N SER A 132 -1.87 -9.10 -25.40
CA SER A 132 -1.06 -8.98 -26.61
C SER A 132 -0.72 -10.32 -27.26
N GLU A 133 -1.26 -11.45 -26.79
CA GLU A 133 -1.08 -12.72 -27.50
C GLU A 133 -1.94 -12.75 -28.77
N PRO A 134 -1.33 -12.91 -29.97
CA PRO A 134 -2.08 -12.97 -31.22
C PRO A 134 -3.01 -14.18 -31.23
N GLU A 135 -4.25 -13.98 -31.69
CA GLU A 135 -5.19 -15.08 -31.95
C GLU A 135 -4.58 -16.01 -33.01
N PRO A 136 -4.45 -17.33 -32.74
CA PRO A 136 -3.91 -18.25 -33.73
C PRO A 136 -4.78 -18.23 -34.99
N GLU A 137 -4.17 -17.96 -36.14
CA GLU A 137 -4.85 -17.98 -37.44
C GLU A 137 -5.62 -19.31 -37.58
N ARG A 138 -6.94 -19.21 -37.66
CA ARG A 138 -7.78 -20.38 -37.95
C ARG A 138 -7.42 -20.91 -39.33
N PRO A 139 -7.24 -22.23 -39.51
CA PRO A 139 -7.02 -22.80 -40.83
C PRO A 139 -8.20 -22.43 -41.74
N VAL A 140 -7.91 -21.86 -42.90
CA VAL A 140 -8.89 -21.61 -43.96
C VAL A 140 -9.24 -22.97 -44.59
N PRO A 141 -10.53 -23.30 -44.78
CA PRO A 141 -10.97 -24.59 -45.30
C PRO A 141 -10.49 -24.88 -46.73
#